data_AF-A0A223VX61-F1
#
_entry.id   AF-A0A223VX61-F1
#
_cell.length_a   1.000
_cell.length_b   1.000
_cell.length_c   1.000
_cell.angle_alpha   90.00
_cell.angle_beta   90.00
_cell.angle_gamma   90.00
#
_symmetry.space_group_name_H-M   'P 1'
#
loop_
_entity.id
_entity.type
_entity.pdbx_description
1 polymer ?
#
loop_
_entity_poly.entity_id
_entity_poly.type
_entity_poly.pdbx_seq_one_letter_code
_entity_poly.pdbx_strand_id
1 'polypeptide(L)'
;MVHSDELVRPLSSVELVSGAKPTAFQPLQQTAFSALEHAAFLKGLLKPFKGKGELMQFGEVCSQLVSSLILLATEQVLAQSERYPFTLLPIRMTRQSTGAGTVFLRWSRMDRSKMGVDLWEELVLDDRTPTSLVSQLLAMELQRITINMQISVVHSISRQAFLCASKVDVAEQIFQQRISRQSGRSTAEV
;
A
#
# COMPACT_ATOMS: atom_id res chain seq x y z
N MET A 1 29.59 23.54 34.12
CA MET A 1 29.08 22.16 33.99
C MET A 1 27.63 22.16 34.45
N VAL A 2 26.71 22.50 33.54
CA VAL A 2 25.27 22.24 33.69
C VAL A 2 24.81 21.94 32.27
N HIS A 3 24.48 20.67 32.01
CA HIS A 3 23.93 20.22 30.74
C HIS A 3 22.45 20.62 30.71
N SER A 4 22.10 21.55 29.84
CA SER A 4 20.70 21.81 29.46
C SER A 4 20.34 20.83 28.35
N ASP A 5 19.76 19.70 28.77
CA ASP A 5 19.15 18.71 27.89
C ASP A 5 17.71 19.16 27.62
N GLU A 6 17.53 19.99 26.58
CA GLU A 6 16.20 20.30 26.03
C GLU A 6 15.66 19.05 25.34
N LEU A 7 14.98 18.22 26.13
CA LEU A 7 14.13 17.15 25.65
C LEU A 7 13.03 17.75 24.76
N VAL A 8 13.25 17.65 23.44
CA VAL A 8 12.24 17.79 22.40
C VAL A 8 11.08 16.84 22.76
N ARG A 9 10.00 17.39 23.30
CA ARG A 9 8.74 16.67 23.44
C ARG A 9 8.24 16.32 22.04
N PRO A 10 7.89 15.05 21.74
CA PRO A 10 7.16 14.74 20.53
C PRO A 10 5.79 15.42 20.62
N LEU A 11 5.40 16.13 19.56
CA LEU A 11 4.08 16.71 19.40
C LEU A 11 3.05 15.57 19.43
N SER A 12 2.47 15.32 20.61
CA SER A 12 1.37 14.40 20.80
C SER A 12 0.11 15.00 20.17
N SER A 13 -0.55 14.15 19.38
CA SER A 13 -1.97 14.14 19.01
C SER A 13 -2.75 15.41 19.32
N VAL A 14 -3.17 16.05 18.23
CA VAL A 14 -4.20 17.08 18.12
C VAL A 14 -5.34 16.82 19.12
N GLU A 15 -5.31 17.51 20.26
CA GLU A 15 -6.48 17.78 21.07
C GLU A 15 -6.71 19.27 21.10
N LEU A 16 -7.89 19.67 20.61
CA LEU A 16 -8.70 20.86 20.91
C LEU A 16 -9.42 21.32 19.63
N VAL A 17 -10.73 21.09 19.54
CA VAL A 17 -11.76 22.05 19.99
C VAL A 17 -13.14 21.44 19.72
N SER A 18 -13.92 21.28 20.79
CA SER A 18 -15.37 21.03 20.76
C SER A 18 -16.07 22.20 20.07
N GLY A 19 -16.75 21.92 18.95
CA GLY A 19 -17.43 22.91 18.10
C GLY A 19 -17.01 22.91 16.62
N ALA A 20 -16.12 22.01 16.20
CA ALA A 20 -15.61 21.97 14.84
C ALA A 20 -16.69 21.60 13.80
N LYS A 21 -16.83 22.44 12.76
CA LYS A 21 -17.52 22.06 11.52
C LYS A 21 -16.97 20.70 11.03
N PRO A 22 -17.80 19.82 10.45
CA PRO A 22 -17.30 18.57 9.88
C PRO A 22 -16.14 18.86 8.92
N THR A 23 -14.96 18.26 9.15
CA THR A 23 -13.87 18.32 8.17
C THR A 23 -14.31 17.58 6.91
N ALA A 24 -14.07 18.17 5.75
CA ALA A 24 -14.47 17.59 4.47
C ALA A 24 -13.66 16.33 4.12
N PHE A 25 -12.42 16.24 4.61
CA PHE A 25 -11.64 15.01 4.58
C PHE A 25 -11.58 14.34 5.96
N GLN A 26 -11.79 13.03 5.97
CA GLN A 26 -11.72 12.13 7.11
C GLN A 26 -10.64 11.07 6.85
N PRO A 27 -9.49 11.13 7.54
CA PRO A 27 -8.45 10.10 7.41
C PRO A 27 -8.96 8.71 7.78
N LEU A 28 -8.41 7.69 7.13
CA LEU A 28 -8.77 6.30 7.40
C LEU A 28 -8.42 5.97 8.85
N GLN A 29 -9.41 5.45 9.57
CA GLN A 29 -9.24 4.95 10.94
C GLN A 29 -8.93 3.46 10.91
N GLN A 30 -8.46 2.92 12.04
CA GLN A 30 -8.14 1.49 12.16
C GLN A 30 -9.30 0.58 11.74
N THR A 31 -10.53 0.99 12.00
CA THR A 31 -11.75 0.25 11.63
C THR A 31 -11.89 0.05 10.13
N ALA A 32 -11.37 0.96 9.30
CA ALA A 32 -11.35 0.79 7.85
C ALA A 32 -10.40 -0.34 7.41
N PHE A 33 -9.42 -0.68 8.25
CA PHE A 33 -8.49 -1.78 8.03
C PHE A 33 -8.94 -3.08 8.70
N SER A 34 -9.92 -3.07 9.61
CA SER A 34 -10.33 -4.30 10.33
C SER A 34 -10.90 -5.39 9.42
N ALA A 35 -11.53 -5.02 8.31
CA ALA A 35 -11.92 -5.98 7.27
C ALA A 35 -10.71 -6.64 6.58
N LEU A 36 -9.54 -5.98 6.60
CA LEU A 36 -8.27 -6.46 6.05
C LEU A 36 -7.42 -7.21 7.10
N GLU A 37 -7.57 -6.88 8.40
CA GLU A 37 -6.81 -7.47 9.52
C GLU A 37 -7.01 -8.98 9.69
N HIS A 38 -8.14 -9.52 9.23
CA HIS A 38 -8.39 -10.97 9.25
C HIS A 38 -7.49 -11.76 8.30
N ALA A 39 -6.76 -11.10 7.40
CA ALA A 39 -5.65 -11.73 6.72
C ALA A 39 -4.56 -12.03 7.77
N ALA A 40 -4.37 -13.31 8.12
CA ALA A 40 -3.26 -13.80 8.95
C ALA A 40 -1.88 -13.63 8.24
N PHE A 41 -1.71 -12.55 7.49
CA PHE A 41 -0.66 -12.25 6.52
C PHE A 41 0.74 -12.33 7.15
N LEU A 42 0.98 -11.63 8.26
CA LEU A 42 2.31 -11.65 8.92
C LEU A 42 2.63 -13.04 9.51
N LYS A 43 1.62 -13.74 10.05
CA LYS A 43 1.78 -15.12 10.53
C LYS A 43 2.00 -16.11 9.37
N GLY A 44 1.43 -15.82 8.21
CA GLY A 44 1.61 -16.61 6.98
C GLY A 44 2.97 -16.41 6.32
N LEU A 45 3.65 -15.28 6.57
CA LEU A 45 4.95 -14.94 6.00
C LEU A 45 6.12 -15.64 6.72
N LEU A 46 6.14 -15.62 8.06
CA LEU A 46 7.27 -16.11 8.84
C LEU A 46 7.00 -17.53 9.37
N LYS A 47 7.07 -18.51 8.46
CA LYS A 47 6.90 -19.94 8.76
C LYS A 47 7.74 -20.81 7.82
N PRO A 48 8.02 -22.07 8.17
CA PRO A 48 8.62 -23.02 7.22
C PRO A 48 7.59 -23.39 6.14
N PHE A 49 7.77 -22.85 4.93
CA PHE A 49 6.97 -23.24 3.77
C PHE A 49 7.31 -24.66 3.35
N LYS A 50 6.30 -25.52 3.21
CA LYS A 50 6.50 -26.94 2.89
C LYS A 50 6.70 -27.25 1.40
N GLY A 51 6.51 -26.27 0.53
CA GLY A 51 6.67 -26.44 -0.91
C GLY A 51 5.95 -25.38 -1.74
N LYS A 52 5.92 -25.58 -3.06
CA LYS A 52 5.30 -24.68 -4.03
C LYS A 52 3.87 -24.28 -3.67
N GLY A 53 3.04 -25.24 -3.28
CA GLY A 53 1.61 -25.03 -3.00
C GLY A 53 1.37 -23.97 -1.92
N GLU A 54 2.11 -24.03 -0.81
CA GLU A 54 1.96 -23.05 0.28
C GLU A 54 2.42 -21.65 -0.13
N LEU A 55 3.47 -21.54 -0.97
CA LEU A 55 3.94 -20.27 -1.50
C LEU A 55 2.95 -19.64 -2.48
N MET A 56 2.32 -20.45 -3.35
CA MET A 56 1.26 -19.97 -4.25
C MET A 56 0.05 -19.47 -3.46
N GLN A 57 -0.40 -20.23 -2.46
CA GLN A 57 -1.51 -19.82 -1.61
C GLN A 57 -1.20 -18.52 -0.86
N PHE A 58 0.01 -18.39 -0.31
CA PHE A 58 0.44 -17.16 0.34
C PHE A 58 0.47 -15.98 -0.65
N GLY A 59 1.03 -16.17 -1.85
CA GLY A 59 1.03 -15.14 -2.91
C GLY A 59 -0.38 -14.68 -3.29
N GLU A 60 -1.33 -15.61 -3.37
CA GLU A 60 -2.74 -15.33 -3.65
C GLU A 60 -3.41 -14.52 -2.52
N VAL A 61 -3.19 -14.90 -1.25
CA VAL A 61 -3.66 -14.12 -0.10
C VAL A 61 -3.13 -12.68 -0.16
N CYS A 62 -1.85 -12.52 -0.51
CA CYS A 62 -1.24 -11.20 -0.68
C CYS A 62 -1.89 -10.42 -1.84
N SER A 63 -2.16 -11.08 -2.97
CA SER A 63 -2.79 -10.48 -4.16
C SER A 63 -4.21 -9.98 -3.86
N GLN A 64 -4.99 -10.77 -3.10
CA GLN A 64 -6.31 -10.37 -2.62
C GLN A 64 -6.21 -9.17 -1.68
N LEU A 65 -5.25 -9.16 -0.76
CA LEU A 65 -5.01 -8.02 0.12
C LEU A 65 -4.63 -6.75 -0.65
N VAL A 66 -3.81 -6.85 -1.71
CA VAL A 66 -3.54 -5.71 -2.62
C VAL A 66 -4.82 -5.18 -3.24
N SER A 67 -5.68 -6.06 -3.74
CA SER A 67 -6.96 -5.67 -4.35
C SER A 67 -7.85 -4.94 -3.37
N SER A 68 -7.94 -5.43 -2.13
CA SER A 68 -8.72 -4.79 -1.06
C SER A 68 -8.12 -3.44 -0.62
N LEU A 69 -6.80 -3.30 -0.57
CA LEU A 69 -6.14 -2.02 -0.31
C LEU A 69 -6.39 -1.00 -1.44
N ILE A 70 -6.41 -1.45 -2.70
CA ILE A 70 -6.76 -0.60 -3.85
C ILE A 70 -8.20 -0.13 -3.72
N LEU A 71 -9.15 -1.01 -3.39
CA LEU A 71 -10.54 -0.63 -3.14
C LEU A 71 -10.65 0.38 -1.99
N LEU A 72 -9.92 0.17 -0.90
CA LEU A 72 -9.89 1.13 0.21
C LEU A 72 -9.37 2.50 -0.24
N ALA A 73 -8.31 2.53 -1.04
CA ALA A 73 -7.76 3.75 -1.62
C ALA A 73 -8.79 4.47 -2.52
N THR A 74 -9.50 3.74 -3.38
CA THR A 74 -10.45 4.35 -4.33
C THR A 74 -11.76 4.78 -3.68
N GLU A 75 -12.36 3.90 -2.88
CA GLU A 75 -13.70 4.11 -2.34
C GLU A 75 -13.71 5.00 -1.08
N GLN A 76 -12.60 5.06 -0.33
CA GLN A 76 -12.57 5.82 0.92
C GLN A 76 -11.62 7.02 0.88
N VAL A 77 -10.56 7.02 0.07
CA VAL A 77 -9.64 8.19 -0.01
C VAL A 77 -9.97 9.04 -1.23
N LEU A 78 -9.93 8.45 -2.43
CA LEU A 78 -10.19 9.18 -3.67
C LEU A 78 -11.63 9.72 -3.71
N ALA A 79 -12.62 8.93 -3.32
CA ALA A 79 -14.02 9.36 -3.31
C ALA A 79 -14.29 10.59 -2.41
N GLN A 80 -13.50 10.81 -1.35
CA GLN A 80 -13.57 12.03 -0.54
C GLN A 80 -12.95 13.22 -1.27
N SER A 81 -11.82 13.02 -1.95
CA SER A 81 -11.13 14.06 -2.73
C SER A 81 -11.94 14.59 -3.92
N GLU A 82 -12.95 13.84 -4.35
CA GLU A 82 -13.86 14.20 -5.45
C GLU A 82 -15.11 14.96 -4.97
N ARG A 83 -15.16 15.37 -3.69
CA ARG A 83 -16.27 16.14 -3.10
C ARG A 83 -15.89 17.58 -2.83
N TYR A 84 -16.90 18.44 -2.64
CA TYR A 84 -16.69 19.80 -2.16
C TYR A 84 -15.99 19.79 -0.78
N PRO A 85 -15.03 20.69 -0.50
CA PRO A 85 -14.57 21.80 -1.35
C PRO A 85 -13.44 21.44 -2.32
N PHE A 86 -12.94 20.19 -2.31
CA PHE A 86 -11.78 19.78 -3.10
C PHE A 86 -12.02 19.84 -4.61
N THR A 87 -13.27 19.73 -5.05
CA THR A 87 -13.65 19.90 -6.47
C THR A 87 -13.38 21.30 -7.02
N LEU A 88 -13.18 22.30 -6.16
CA LEU A 88 -12.85 23.67 -6.57
C LEU A 88 -11.34 23.87 -6.82
N LEU A 89 -10.51 22.90 -6.45
CA LEU A 89 -9.05 23.01 -6.58
C LEU A 89 -8.60 22.89 -8.04
N PRO A 90 -7.50 23.53 -8.44
CA PRO A 90 -6.95 23.41 -9.79
C PRO A 90 -6.29 22.04 -10.06
N ILE A 91 -6.12 21.24 -9.00
CA ILE A 91 -5.52 19.90 -9.01
C ILE A 91 -6.49 18.92 -8.36
N ARG A 92 -6.34 17.64 -8.67
CA ARG A 92 -7.14 16.57 -8.08
C ARG A 92 -6.26 15.36 -7.76
N MET A 93 -6.74 14.53 -6.83
CA MET A 93 -6.20 13.18 -6.68
C MET A 93 -6.78 12.30 -7.79
N THR A 94 -5.97 11.39 -8.34
CA THR A 94 -6.34 10.50 -9.44
C THR A 94 -5.78 9.12 -9.25
N ARG A 95 -6.34 8.14 -9.97
CA ARG A 95 -5.80 6.78 -10.09
C ARG A 95 -4.70 6.73 -11.14
N GLN A 96 -3.60 6.07 -10.81
CA GLN A 96 -2.55 5.70 -11.74
C GLN A 96 -2.40 4.17 -11.74
N SER A 97 -2.89 3.52 -12.79
CA SER A 97 -2.67 2.09 -13.02
C SER A 97 -1.25 1.83 -13.51
N THR A 98 -0.65 0.73 -13.05
CA THR A 98 0.65 0.25 -13.54
C THR A 98 0.50 -1.01 -14.38
N GLY A 99 1.50 -1.32 -15.21
CA GLY A 99 1.54 -2.57 -15.97
C GLY A 99 1.63 -3.83 -15.10
N ALA A 100 1.89 -3.68 -13.79
CA ALA A 100 1.95 -4.78 -12.84
C ALA A 100 0.62 -5.04 -12.10
N GLY A 101 -0.47 -4.40 -12.54
CA GLY A 101 -1.81 -4.59 -11.99
C GLY A 101 -2.10 -3.81 -10.70
N THR A 102 -1.17 -2.96 -10.23
CA THR A 102 -1.43 -2.07 -9.09
C THR A 102 -2.05 -0.75 -9.53
N VAL A 103 -2.77 -0.12 -8.60
CA VAL A 103 -3.31 1.23 -8.76
C VAL A 103 -2.82 2.08 -7.60
N PHE A 104 -2.25 3.24 -7.91
CA PHE A 104 -1.80 4.22 -6.92
C PHE A 104 -2.59 5.51 -7.02
N LEU A 105 -2.68 6.23 -5.91
CA LEU A 105 -3.22 7.58 -5.87
C LEU A 105 -2.12 8.62 -6.18
N ARG A 106 -2.42 9.58 -7.04
CA ARG A 106 -1.47 10.61 -7.47
C ARG A 106 -2.16 11.96 -7.70
N TRP A 107 -1.47 13.04 -7.32
CA TRP A 107 -1.87 14.40 -7.68
C TRP A 107 -1.69 14.65 -9.17
N SER A 108 -2.71 15.23 -9.80
CA SER A 108 -2.73 15.58 -11.21
C SER A 108 -3.45 16.90 -11.41
N ARG A 109 -3.02 17.67 -12.42
CA ARG A 109 -3.86 18.75 -12.95
C ARG A 109 -5.14 18.17 -13.56
N MET A 110 -6.18 19.00 -13.56
CA MET A 110 -7.49 18.67 -14.13
C MET A 110 -7.41 18.30 -15.62
N ASP A 111 -6.51 18.94 -16.36
CA ASP A 111 -6.23 18.72 -17.79
C ASP A 111 -5.21 17.60 -18.06
N ARG A 112 -4.71 16.95 -17.01
CA ARG A 112 -3.67 15.89 -17.06
C ARG A 112 -2.33 16.33 -17.67
N SER A 113 -2.07 17.63 -17.78
CA SER A 113 -0.82 18.16 -18.33
C SER A 113 0.39 17.93 -17.41
N LYS A 114 0.16 17.85 -16.11
CA LYS A 114 1.19 17.67 -15.08
C LYS A 114 0.69 16.73 -13.97
N MET A 115 1.59 15.93 -13.42
CA MET A 115 1.32 15.02 -12.30
C MET A 115 2.51 14.95 -11.35
N GLY A 116 2.26 15.00 -10.05
CA GLY A 116 3.32 14.94 -9.05
C GLY A 116 2.95 15.66 -7.76
N VAL A 117 3.71 15.40 -6.70
CA VAL A 117 3.51 16.00 -5.37
C VAL A 117 3.82 17.50 -5.35
N ASP A 118 4.63 17.97 -6.29
CA ASP A 118 4.93 19.37 -6.54
C ASP A 118 3.67 20.21 -6.81
N LEU A 119 2.64 19.62 -7.43
CA LEU A 119 1.33 20.27 -7.57
C LEU A 119 0.65 20.53 -6.22
N TRP A 120 0.74 19.57 -5.29
CA TRP A 120 0.21 19.72 -3.94
C TRP A 120 1.02 20.73 -3.13
N GLU A 121 2.34 20.72 -3.28
CA GLU A 121 3.25 21.68 -2.65
C GLU A 121 2.94 23.10 -3.11
N GLU A 122 2.85 23.35 -4.43
CA GLU A 122 2.45 24.64 -5.01
C GLU A 122 1.11 25.13 -4.42
N LEU A 123 0.12 24.23 -4.26
CA LEU A 123 -1.19 24.58 -3.72
C LEU A 123 -1.14 24.93 -2.23
N VAL A 124 -0.40 24.16 -1.43
CA VAL A 124 -0.32 24.34 0.03
C VAL A 124 0.50 25.58 0.41
N LEU A 125 1.48 25.96 -0.41
CA LEU A 125 2.31 27.15 -0.21
C LEU A 125 1.70 28.44 -0.78
N ASP A 126 0.60 28.37 -1.55
CA ASP A 126 -0.10 29.57 -2.02
C ASP A 126 -0.85 30.24 -0.86
N ASP A 127 -0.50 31.48 -0.54
CA ASP A 127 -1.13 32.27 0.53
C ASP A 127 -2.65 32.47 0.35
N ARG A 128 -3.17 32.25 -0.86
CA ARG A 128 -4.61 32.29 -1.14
C ARG A 128 -5.34 31.02 -0.70
N THR A 129 -4.61 29.94 -0.42
CA THR A 129 -5.20 28.68 0.08
C THR A 129 -5.57 28.83 1.55
N PRO A 130 -6.86 28.71 1.92
CA PRO A 130 -7.28 28.88 3.31
C PRO A 130 -6.60 27.85 4.23
N THR A 131 -6.17 28.28 5.42
CA THR A 131 -5.47 27.41 6.40
C THR A 131 -6.28 26.16 6.76
N SER A 132 -7.61 26.26 6.83
CA SER A 132 -8.49 25.12 7.08
C SER A 132 -8.46 24.07 5.96
N LEU A 133 -8.16 24.48 4.72
CA LEU A 133 -7.98 23.59 3.58
C LEU A 133 -6.57 23.00 3.56
N VAL A 134 -5.54 23.77 3.94
CA VAL A 134 -4.16 23.28 4.09
C VAL A 134 -4.08 22.08 5.01
N SER A 135 -4.70 22.14 6.20
CA SER A 135 -4.69 21.02 7.14
C SER A 135 -5.34 19.75 6.57
N GLN A 136 -6.39 19.90 5.76
CA GLN A 136 -7.08 18.78 5.11
C GLN A 136 -6.28 18.21 3.93
N LEU A 137 -5.64 19.08 3.14
CA LEU A 137 -4.73 18.69 2.07
C LEU A 137 -3.51 17.93 2.60
N LEU A 138 -2.97 18.32 3.76
CA LEU A 138 -1.94 17.55 4.44
C LEU A 138 -2.43 16.16 4.81
N ALA A 139 -3.62 16.06 5.43
CA ALA A 139 -4.20 14.78 5.80
C ALA A 139 -4.42 13.87 4.58
N MET A 140 -4.88 14.42 3.45
CA MET A 140 -5.00 13.69 2.18
C MET A 140 -3.65 13.19 1.67
N GLU A 141 -2.61 14.02 1.72
CA GLU A 141 -1.28 13.62 1.27
C GLU A 141 -0.66 12.53 2.14
N LEU A 142 -0.78 12.65 3.46
CA LEU A 142 -0.36 11.59 4.39
C LEU A 142 -1.09 10.28 4.12
N GLN A 143 -2.41 10.34 3.87
CA GLN A 143 -3.20 9.16 3.54
C GLN A 143 -2.77 8.54 2.21
N ARG A 144 -2.51 9.37 1.19
CA ARG A 144 -2.01 8.95 -0.13
C ARG A 144 -0.66 8.24 -0.03
N ILE A 145 0.28 8.83 0.71
CA ILE A 145 1.62 8.25 0.93
C ILE A 145 1.51 6.88 1.58
N THR A 146 0.78 6.80 2.69
CA THR A 146 0.68 5.58 3.49
C THR A 146 -0.06 4.44 2.78
N ILE A 147 -1.20 4.71 2.13
CA ILE A 147 -1.96 3.68 1.41
C ILE A 147 -1.19 3.19 0.18
N ASN A 148 -0.50 4.08 -0.56
CA ASN A 148 0.34 3.68 -1.69
C ASN A 148 1.54 2.83 -1.24
N MET A 149 2.15 3.17 -0.10
CA MET A 149 3.21 2.36 0.50
C MET A 149 2.69 0.95 0.86
N GLN A 150 1.53 0.84 1.52
CA GLN A 150 0.92 -0.44 1.87
C GLN A 150 0.66 -1.30 0.62
N ILE A 151 0.05 -0.71 -0.43
CA ILE A 151 -0.16 -1.39 -1.71
C ILE A 151 1.17 -1.89 -2.29
N SER A 152 2.20 -1.05 -2.30
CA SER A 152 3.52 -1.38 -2.86
C SER A 152 4.21 -2.53 -2.12
N VAL A 153 4.17 -2.51 -0.79
CA VAL A 153 4.80 -3.53 0.05
C VAL A 153 4.11 -4.87 -0.12
N VAL A 154 2.77 -4.92 -0.02
CA VAL A 154 2.01 -6.18 -0.14
C VAL A 154 2.13 -6.75 -1.55
N HIS A 155 2.11 -5.89 -2.59
CA HIS A 155 2.33 -6.32 -3.97
C HIS A 155 3.72 -6.93 -4.17
N SER A 156 4.76 -6.32 -3.61
CA SER A 156 6.12 -6.85 -3.66
C SER A 156 6.22 -8.23 -3.01
N ILE A 157 5.55 -8.43 -1.88
CA ILE A 157 5.49 -9.72 -1.17
C ILE A 157 4.74 -10.77 -2.01
N SER A 158 3.59 -10.41 -2.58
CA SER A 158 2.83 -11.30 -3.49
C SER A 158 3.69 -11.77 -4.67
N ARG A 159 4.34 -10.82 -5.37
CA ARG A 159 5.24 -11.12 -6.48
C ARG A 159 6.37 -12.04 -6.05
N GLN A 160 6.98 -11.77 -4.90
CA GLN A 160 8.08 -12.57 -4.39
C GLN A 160 7.63 -14.01 -4.05
N ALA A 161 6.44 -14.17 -3.48
CA ALA A 161 5.87 -15.48 -3.18
C ALA A 161 5.69 -16.34 -4.43
N PHE A 162 5.13 -15.76 -5.51
CA PHE A 162 4.98 -16.46 -6.79
C PHE A 162 6.33 -16.80 -7.43
N LEU A 163 7.29 -15.86 -7.43
CA LEU A 163 8.64 -16.13 -7.94
C LEU A 163 9.34 -17.26 -7.16
N CYS A 164 9.20 -17.29 -5.84
CA CYS A 164 9.72 -18.37 -5.01
C CYS A 164 9.02 -19.70 -5.32
N ALA A 165 7.70 -19.70 -5.51
CA ALA A 165 6.97 -20.91 -5.88
C ALA A 165 7.50 -21.50 -7.20
N SER A 166 7.76 -20.68 -8.21
CA SER A 166 8.37 -21.13 -9.47
C SER A 166 9.78 -21.69 -9.26
N LYS A 167 10.60 -21.08 -8.41
CA LYS A 167 11.96 -21.58 -8.11
C LYS A 167 11.93 -22.93 -7.38
N VAL A 168 11.01 -23.10 -6.43
CA VAL A 168 10.79 -24.36 -5.71
C VAL A 168 10.37 -25.46 -6.69
N ASP A 169 9.42 -25.16 -7.59
CA ASP A 169 8.96 -26.10 -8.63
C ASP A 169 10.10 -26.60 -9.51
N VAL A 170 10.98 -25.69 -9.96
CA VAL A 170 12.17 -26.05 -10.75
C VAL A 170 13.11 -26.95 -9.94
N ALA A 171 13.36 -26.64 -8.67
CA ALA A 171 14.23 -27.45 -7.82
C ALA A 171 13.67 -28.87 -7.61
N GLU A 172 12.36 -28.98 -7.34
CA GLU A 172 11.66 -30.26 -7.21
C GLU A 172 11.73 -31.08 -8.50
N GLN A 173 11.54 -30.45 -9.67
CA GLN A 173 11.67 -31.13 -10.97
C GLN A 173 13.09 -31.67 -11.22
N ILE A 174 14.13 -30.89 -10.92
CA ILE A 174 15.53 -31.33 -11.06
C ILE A 174 15.78 -32.56 -10.17
N PHE A 175 15.30 -32.53 -8.92
CA PHE A 175 15.42 -33.66 -8.00
C PHE A 175 14.72 -34.91 -8.54
N GLN A 176 13.46 -34.79 -9.02
CA GLN A 176 12.71 -35.92 -9.58
C GLN A 176 13.37 -36.50 -10.85
N GLN A 177 13.97 -35.64 -11.69
CA GLN A 177 14.75 -36.09 -12.84
C GLN A 177 15.99 -36.89 -12.42
N ARG A 178 16.67 -36.52 -11.33
CA ARG A 178 17.83 -37.26 -10.82
C ARG A 178 17.44 -38.63 -10.29
N ILE A 179 16.38 -38.72 -9.50
CA ILE A 179 15.90 -39.98 -8.92
C ILE A 179 15.42 -40.94 -10.01
N SER A 180 14.59 -40.47 -10.94
CA SER A 180 14.08 -41.31 -12.04
C SER A 180 15.21 -41.89 -12.93
N ARG A 181 16.26 -41.11 -13.21
CA ARG A 181 17.45 -41.59 -13.93
C ARG A 181 18.22 -42.67 -13.16
N GLN A 182 18.28 -42.61 -11.84
CA GLN A 182 18.95 -43.63 -11.02
C GLN A 182 18.14 -44.92 -10.97
N SER A 183 16.82 -44.83 -10.77
CA SER A 183 15.94 -45.98 -10.77
C SER A 183 15.94 -46.73 -12.11
N GLY A 184 15.91 -46.00 -13.23
CA GLY A 184 15.98 -46.61 -14.58
C GLY A 184 17.33 -47.27 -14.90
N ARG A 185 18.43 -46.82 -14.28
CA ARG A 185 19.75 -47.45 -14.43
C ARG A 185 19.86 -48.74 -13.62
N SER A 186 19.28 -48.77 -12.41
CA SER A 186 19.26 -49.97 -11.56
C SER A 186 18.42 -51.11 -12.14
N THR A 187 17.41 -50.82 -12.95
CA THR A 187 16.59 -51.83 -13.64
C THR A 187 17.19 -52.35 -14.95
N ALA A 188 18.22 -51.69 -15.48
CA ALA A 188 18.92 -52.11 -16.71
C ALA A 188 20.16 -52.99 -16.43
N GLU A 189 20.57 -53.11 -15.16
CA GLU A 189 21.71 -53.91 -14.70
C GLU A 189 21.28 -55.26 -14.08
N VAL A 190 20.01 -55.67 -14.25
CA VAL A 190 19.43 -56.99 -13.85
C VAL A 190 18.94 -57.72 -15.09
#